data_AF-A0A940ZXU8-F1
#
_entry.id   AF-A0A940ZXU8-F1
#
_cell.length_a   1.000
_cell.length_b   1.000
_cell.length_c   1.000
_cell.angle_alpha   90.00
_cell.angle_beta   90.00
_cell.angle_gamma   90.00
#
_symmetry.space_group_name_H-M   'P 1'
#
loop_
_entity.id
_entity.type
_entity.pdbx_description
1 polymer ?
#
loop_
_entity_poly.entity_id
_entity_poly.type
_entity_poly.pdbx_seq_one_letter_code
_entity_poly.pdbx_strand_id
1 'polypeptide(L)' 'MTMYHVIWEIDLDAESPKEAAEMALEIHRSPDSIATVFNVCDEDGNLTQVDLNEEE' A
#
# COMPACT_ATOMS: atom_id res chain seq x y z
N MET A 1 -5.06 7.05 21.64
CA MET A 1 -4.55 6.87 20.26
C MET A 1 -5.25 5.64 19.73
N THR A 2 -5.89 5.76 18.58
CA THR A 2 -6.51 4.61 17.90
C THR A 2 -5.44 3.89 17.10
N MET A 3 -5.42 2.56 17.15
CA MET A 3 -4.44 1.73 16.45
C MET A 3 -5.04 1.27 15.11
N TYR A 4 -4.35 1.54 14.01
CA TYR A 4 -4.78 1.12 12.67
C TYR A 4 -3.76 0.14 12.09
N HIS A 5 -4.26 -0.96 11.53
CA HIS A 5 -3.45 -1.86 10.72
C HIS A 5 -3.58 -1.46 9.26
N VAL A 6 -2.48 -0.96 8.68
CA VAL A 6 -2.46 -0.47 7.30
C VAL A 6 -1.74 -1.47 6.42
N ILE A 7 -2.39 -1.88 5.35
CA ILE A 7 -1.88 -2.82 4.36
C ILE A 7 -1.81 -2.09 3.02
N TRP A 8 -0.67 -2.23 2.35
CA TRP A 8 -0.49 -1.88 0.95
C TRP A 8 -0.02 -3.12 0.20
N GLU A 9 -0.66 -3.41 -0.92
CA GLU A 9 -0.38 -4.60 -1.73
C GLU A 9 -0.26 -4.21 -3.21
N ILE A 10 0.58 -4.93 -3.92
CA ILE A 10 0.80 -4.76 -5.35
C ILE A 10 1.13 -6.12 -5.96
N ASP A 11 0.55 -6.40 -7.12
CA ASP A 11 0.95 -7.53 -7.97
C ASP A 11 1.94 -7.02 -9.03
N LEU A 12 3.10 -7.68 -9.12
CA LEU A 12 4.11 -7.37 -10.12
C LEU A 12 4.89 -8.63 -10.52
N ASP A 13 5.43 -8.61 -11.73
CA ASP A 13 6.25 -9.68 -12.28
C ASP A 13 7.72 -9.49 -11.83
N ALA A 14 8.34 -10.53 -11.30
CA ALA A 14 9.73 -10.53 -10.85
C ALA A 14 10.33 -11.95 -10.94
N GLU A 15 11.64 -12.04 -11.14
CA GLU A 15 12.36 -13.31 -11.25
C GLU A 15 12.71 -13.92 -9.89
N SER A 16 12.56 -13.16 -8.80
CA SER A 16 12.75 -13.65 -7.43
C SER A 16 11.98 -12.87 -6.36
N PRO A 17 11.73 -13.45 -5.17
CA PRO A 17 11.07 -12.74 -4.07
C PRO A 17 11.81 -11.48 -3.60
N LYS A 18 13.15 -11.49 -3.68
CA LYS A 18 13.98 -10.33 -3.29
C LYS A 18 13.79 -9.18 -4.27
N GLU A 19 13.83 -9.49 -5.56
CA GLU A 19 13.58 -8.52 -6.63
C GLU A 19 12.17 -7.94 -6.52
N ALA A 20 11.16 -8.77 -6.27
CA ALA A 20 9.79 -8.30 -6.08
C ALA A 20 9.69 -7.26 -4.94
N ALA A 21 10.37 -7.52 -3.82
CA ALA A 21 10.42 -6.58 -2.69
C ALA A 21 11.21 -5.30 -3.02
N GLU A 22 12.29 -5.40 -3.79
CA GLU A 22 13.07 -4.24 -4.24
C GLU A 22 12.23 -3.35 -5.19
N MET A 23 11.53 -3.95 -6.15
CA MET A 23 10.61 -3.26 -7.06
C MET A 23 9.44 -2.62 -6.32
N ALA A 24 8.79 -3.36 -5.41
CA ALA A 24 7.69 -2.82 -4.59
C ALA A 24 8.15 -1.61 -3.76
N LEU A 25 9.34 -1.67 -3.17
CA LEU A 25 9.90 -0.57 -2.39
C LEU A 25 10.22 0.66 -3.26
N GLU A 26 10.76 0.44 -4.46
CA GLU A 26 11.03 1.51 -5.42
C GLU A 26 9.74 2.22 -5.84
N ILE A 27 8.70 1.46 -6.21
CA ILE A 27 7.39 1.99 -6.54
C ILE A 27 6.84 2.81 -5.37
N HIS A 28 6.85 2.26 -4.16
CA HIS A 28 6.30 2.94 -2.98
C HIS A 28 7.04 4.24 -2.61
N ARG A 29 8.33 4.35 -2.93
CA ARG A 29 9.15 5.53 -2.63
C ARG A 29 9.22 6.54 -3.77
N SER A 30 8.72 6.20 -4.94
CA SER A 30 8.74 7.09 -6.09
C SER A 30 7.99 8.40 -5.78
N PRO A 31 8.54 9.58 -6.10
CA PRO A 31 7.83 10.85 -5.90
C PRO A 31 6.56 10.95 -6.76
N ASP A 32 6.53 10.24 -7.89
CA ASP A 32 5.36 10.08 -8.78
C ASP A 32 4.65 8.75 -8.54
N SER A 33 4.74 8.20 -7.32
CA SER A 33 4.19 6.90 -7.01
C SER A 33 2.66 6.88 -7.14
N ILE A 34 2.16 5.82 -7.74
CA ILE A 34 0.74 5.45 -7.77
C ILE A 34 0.34 4.58 -6.56
N ALA A 35 1.25 4.37 -5.59
CA ALA A 35 1.02 3.58 -4.38
C ALA A 35 0.18 4.34 -3.34
N THR A 36 -0.94 4.93 -3.76
CA THR A 36 -1.78 5.81 -2.95
C THR A 36 -2.99 5.12 -2.33
N VAL A 37 -3.26 3.87 -2.73
CA VAL A 37 -4.40 3.07 -2.26
C VAL A 37 -3.98 2.16 -1.11
N PHE A 38 -4.64 2.28 0.03
CA PHE A 38 -4.36 1.51 1.24
C PHE A 38 -5.60 0.85 1.78
N ASN A 39 -5.46 -0.39 2.25
CA ASN A 39 -6.47 -1.06 3.07
C ASN A 39 -6.17 -0.76 4.54
N VAL A 40 -7.07 -0.04 5.21
CA VAL A 40 -6.93 0.37 6.61
C VAL A 40 -7.94 -0.39 7.46
N CYS A 41 -7.46 -1.17 8.40
CA CYS A 41 -8.27 -1.89 9.38
C CYS A 41 -8.23 -1.16 10.73
N ASP A 42 -9.39 -0.83 11.28
CA ASP A 42 -9.54 -0.18 12.59
C ASP A 42 -9.56 -1.19 13.76
N GLU A 43 -9.66 -0.68 14.99
CA GLU A 43 -9.69 -1.51 16.21
C GLU A 43 -10.94 -2.39 16.33
N ASP A 44 -12.02 -2.02 15.64
CA ASP A 44 -13.27 -2.78 15.56
C ASP A 44 -13.24 -3.84 14.44
N GLY A 45 -12.15 -3.88 13.67
CA GLY A 45 -11.95 -4.80 12.56
C GLY A 45 -12.62 -4.36 11.25
N ASN A 46 -13.08 -3.11 11.15
CA ASN A 46 -13.63 -2.59 9.90
C ASN A 46 -12.50 -2.28 8.93
N LEU A 47 -12.61 -2.80 7.71
CA LEU A 47 -11.66 -2.58 6.64
C LEU A 47 -12.19 -1.48 5.72
N THR A 48 -11.42 -0.41 5.58
CA THR A 48 -11.71 0.74 4.72
C THR A 48 -10.59 0.90 3.71
N GLN A 49 -10.95 0.97 2.42
CA GLN A 49 -9.99 1.32 1.37
C GLN A 49 -9.89 2.83 1.27
N VAL A 50 -8.67 3.36 1.30
CA VAL A 50 -8.37 4.79 1.24
C VAL A 50 -7.44 5.02 0.05
N ASP A 51 -7.89 5.79 -0.94
CA ASP A 51 -7.02 6.31 -2.01
C ASP A 51 -6.63 7.76 -1.70
N LEU A 52 -5.34 8.01 -1.52
CA LEU A 52 -4.80 9.35 -1.23
C LEU A 52 -4.64 10.23 -2.49
N ASN A 53 -4.91 9.70 -3.68
CA ASN A 53 -4.84 10.43 -4.94
C ASN A 53 -6.22 10.78 -5.52
N GLU A 54 -7.29 10.23 -4.96
CA GLU A 54 -8.64 10.70 -5.27
C GLU A 54 -8.87 12.04 -4.56
N GLU A 55 -9.08 13.11 -5.33
CA GLU A 55 -9.63 14.36 -4.79
C GLU A 55 -11.11 14.10 -4.44
N GLU A 56 -11.50 14.28 -3.16
CA GLU A 56 -12.91 14.18 -2.70
C GLU A 56 -13.88 15.10 -3.47
#